data_AF-A0A076HRE3-F1
#
_entry.id   AF-A0A076HRE3-F1
#
_cell.length_a   1.000
_cell.length_b   1.000
_cell.length_c   1.000
_cell.angle_alpha   90.00
_cell.angle_beta   90.00
_cell.angle_gamma   90.00
#
_symmetry.space_group_name_H-M   'P 1'
#
loop_
_entity.id
_entity.type
_entity.pdbx_description
1 polymer ?
#
loop_
_entity_poly.entity_id
_entity_poly.type
_entity_poly.pdbx_seq_one_letter_code
_entity_poly.pdbx_strand_id
1 'polypeptide(L)'
;MGLGLLAASPAAAQKYRTAAGLRLSPGQYGITVQQKFLPGATLEGLALAGTREVSATVLAERHFGILGPSLNYYLGAGGHVGNHKDTGTFGGVDGIVGVEYKVALTRLVISADFKPSIEFGSDDWARFPTAFSVRYILIKEKKTGLLDGVFGGKEKSKAKDKPRSSGRRGLFDW
;
A
#
# COMPACT_ATOMS: atom_id res chain seq x y z
N MET A 1 -31.22 -5.50 29.62
CA MET A 1 -29.78 -5.56 29.31
C MET A 1 -29.61 -5.01 27.90
N GLY A 2 -29.29 -3.71 27.76
CA GLY A 2 -29.22 -3.05 26.46
C GLY A 2 -27.79 -3.03 25.93
N LEU A 3 -27.57 -3.62 24.75
CA LEU A 3 -26.32 -3.46 24.00
C LEU A 3 -26.32 -2.08 23.33
N GLY A 4 -25.58 -1.13 23.89
CA GLY A 4 -25.25 0.12 23.24
C GLY A 4 -24.23 -0.12 22.13
N LEU A 5 -24.66 -0.06 20.87
CA LEU A 5 -23.78 -0.05 19.71
C LEU A 5 -23.07 1.32 19.66
N LEU A 6 -21.81 1.38 20.07
CA LEU A 6 -20.97 2.56 19.90
C LEU A 6 -20.70 2.77 18.41
N ALA A 7 -21.40 3.73 17.82
CA ALA A 7 -21.14 4.24 16.48
C ALA A 7 -19.77 4.95 16.48
N ALA A 8 -18.72 4.24 16.10
CA ALA A 8 -17.42 4.84 15.84
C ALA A 8 -17.55 5.76 14.62
N SER A 9 -17.41 7.07 14.84
CA SER A 9 -17.33 8.04 13.75
C SER A 9 -16.17 7.67 12.82
N PRO A 10 -16.31 7.79 11.49
CA PRO A 10 -15.19 7.63 10.58
C PRO A 10 -14.22 8.79 10.84
N ALA A 11 -13.24 8.56 11.71
CA ALA A 11 -12.14 9.47 11.92
C ALA A 11 -11.54 9.79 10.56
N ALA A 12 -11.54 11.08 10.20
CA ALA A 12 -11.06 11.59 8.93
C ALA A 12 -9.70 10.95 8.63
N ALA A 13 -9.75 9.96 7.76
CA ALA A 13 -8.66 9.07 7.44
C ALA A 13 -7.48 9.94 7.00
N GLN A 14 -6.47 10.02 7.86
CA GLN A 14 -5.18 10.64 7.58
C GLN A 14 -4.76 10.16 6.17
N LYS A 15 -4.77 11.10 5.22
CA LYS A 15 -4.68 10.86 3.76
C LYS A 15 -3.28 10.39 3.36
N TYR A 16 -2.97 9.16 3.71
CA TYR A 16 -1.74 8.45 3.33
C TYR A 16 -2.07 7.52 2.18
N ARG A 17 -1.44 7.74 1.03
CA ARG A 17 -1.68 6.93 -0.17
C ARG A 17 -0.62 5.84 -0.32
N THR A 18 0.63 6.18 -0.03
CA THR A 18 1.78 5.28 -0.18
C THR A 18 2.84 5.57 0.89
N ALA A 19 3.31 4.54 1.56
CA ALA A 19 4.47 4.55 2.44
C ALA A 19 5.47 3.49 1.96
N ALA A 20 6.76 3.75 2.08
CA ALA A 20 7.79 2.78 1.78
C ALA A 20 8.87 2.82 2.86
N GLY A 21 9.49 1.69 3.12
CA GLY A 21 10.39 1.53 4.24
C GLY A 21 11.31 0.36 4.11
N LEU A 22 12.16 0.23 5.13
CA LEU A 22 13.01 -0.91 5.34
C LEU A 22 12.39 -1.79 6.42
N ARG A 23 12.46 -3.10 6.21
CA ARG A 23 12.03 -4.13 7.14
C ARG A 23 13.23 -4.99 7.48
N LEU A 24 13.46 -5.18 8.77
CA LEU A 24 14.55 -5.98 9.30
C LEU A 24 13.93 -7.16 10.05
N SER A 25 14.27 -8.36 9.61
CA SER A 25 13.90 -9.62 10.24
C SER A 25 15.18 -10.36 10.64
N PRO A 26 15.19 -11.18 11.71
CA PRO A 26 16.36 -11.97 12.06
C PRO A 26 16.86 -12.80 10.86
N GLY A 27 18.06 -12.49 10.36
CA GLY A 27 18.67 -13.18 9.22
C GLY A 27 18.19 -12.75 7.82
N GLN A 28 17.28 -11.76 7.71
CA GLN A 28 16.77 -11.26 6.44
C GLN A 28 16.57 -9.74 6.47
N TYR A 29 17.01 -9.06 5.42
CA TYR A 29 16.77 -7.63 5.21
C TYR A 29 15.77 -7.47 4.08
N GLY A 30 14.91 -6.46 4.17
CA GLY A 30 13.93 -6.25 3.12
C GLY A 30 13.41 -4.84 3.05
N ILE A 31 12.60 -4.64 2.03
CA ILE A 31 11.86 -3.42 1.79
C ILE A 31 10.38 -3.71 1.96
N THR A 32 9.67 -2.73 2.50
CA THR A 32 8.21 -2.77 2.65
C THR A 32 7.62 -1.58 1.91
N VAL A 33 6.56 -1.81 1.15
CA VAL A 33 5.79 -0.77 0.46
C VAL A 33 4.34 -0.97 0.79
N GLN A 34 3.75 -0.01 1.49
CA GLN A 34 2.35 -0.03 1.87
C GLN A 34 1.56 0.97 1.04
N GLN A 35 0.50 0.51 0.40
CA GLN A 35 -0.42 1.31 -0.40
C GLN A 35 -1.83 1.24 0.17
N LYS A 36 -2.42 2.39 0.48
CA LYS A 36 -3.80 2.45 0.95
C LYS A 36 -4.77 2.31 -0.22
N PHE A 37 -5.68 1.36 -0.14
CA PHE A 37 -6.67 1.10 -1.20
C PHE A 37 -8.12 1.32 -0.73
N LEU A 38 -8.43 1.09 0.55
CA LEU A 38 -9.76 1.31 1.14
C LEU A 38 -9.67 2.13 2.44
N PRO A 39 -10.79 2.72 2.90
CA PRO A 39 -10.86 3.32 4.24
C PRO A 39 -10.61 2.25 5.31
N GLY A 40 -9.45 2.32 5.97
CA GLY A 40 -9.06 1.40 7.04
C GLY A 40 -8.33 0.13 6.57
N ALA A 41 -8.16 -0.08 5.27
CA ALA A 41 -7.37 -1.19 4.74
C ALA A 41 -6.26 -0.74 3.77
N THR A 42 -5.13 -1.43 3.87
CA THR A 42 -3.88 -1.16 3.16
C THR A 42 -3.35 -2.46 2.56
N LEU A 43 -2.66 -2.34 1.44
CA LEU A 43 -1.99 -3.43 0.77
C LEU A 43 -0.49 -3.22 1.00
N GLU A 44 0.16 -4.15 1.69
CA GLU A 44 1.59 -4.14 1.95
C GLU A 44 2.29 -5.17 1.05
N GLY A 45 3.25 -4.70 0.28
CA GLY A 45 4.20 -5.53 -0.46
C GLY A 45 5.54 -5.56 0.26
N LEU A 46 6.06 -6.75 0.53
CA LEU A 46 7.35 -6.98 1.14
C LEU A 46 8.26 -7.68 0.14
N ALA A 47 9.51 -7.25 0.08
CA ALA A 47 10.56 -8.03 -0.57
C ALA A 47 11.69 -8.22 0.44
N LEU A 48 11.90 -9.46 0.85
CA LEU A 48 12.93 -9.88 1.79
C LEU A 48 14.03 -10.61 1.02
N ALA A 49 15.28 -10.27 1.32
CA ALA A 49 16.47 -10.95 0.84
C ALA A 49 17.32 -11.36 2.03
N GLY A 50 17.67 -12.63 2.08
CA GLY A 50 18.64 -13.19 3.00
C GLY A 50 19.83 -13.78 2.26
N THR A 51 20.79 -14.33 3.00
CA THR A 51 22.00 -14.92 2.42
C THR A 51 21.70 -16.12 1.50
N ARG A 52 20.63 -16.86 1.78
CA ARG A 52 20.30 -18.14 1.12
C ARG A 52 18.95 -18.16 0.40
N GLU A 53 18.12 -17.14 0.61
CA GLU A 53 16.76 -17.07 0.09
C GLU A 53 16.32 -15.65 -0.21
N VAL A 54 15.44 -15.52 -1.20
CA VAL A 54 14.75 -14.27 -1.52
C VAL A 54 13.27 -14.57 -1.57
N SER A 55 12.47 -13.75 -0.90
CA SER A 55 11.02 -13.92 -0.86
C SER A 55 10.29 -12.61 -1.08
N ALA A 56 9.21 -12.65 -1.85
CA ALA A 56 8.25 -11.58 -1.98
C ALA A 56 6.98 -11.98 -1.22
N THR A 57 6.40 -11.04 -0.48
CA THR A 57 5.14 -11.24 0.24
C THR A 57 4.18 -10.12 -0.10
N VAL A 58 2.90 -10.47 -0.23
CA VAL A 58 1.82 -9.50 -0.42
C VAL A 58 0.79 -9.74 0.67
N LEU A 59 0.44 -8.68 1.42
CA LEU A 59 -0.44 -8.72 2.58
C LEU A 59 -1.52 -7.66 2.44
N ALA A 60 -2.75 -8.03 2.76
CA ALA A 60 -3.83 -7.07 2.98
C ALA A 60 -3.97 -6.86 4.49
N GLU A 61 -3.81 -5.61 4.93
CA GLU A 61 -3.78 -5.24 6.33
C GLU A 61 -4.92 -4.29 6.66
N ARG A 62 -5.44 -4.41 7.89
CA ARG A 62 -6.47 -3.55 8.44
C ARG A 62 -5.93 -2.87 9.68
N HIS A 63 -6.02 -1.54 9.70
CA HIS A 63 -5.47 -0.72 10.77
C HIS A 63 -6.57 -0.29 11.74
N PHE A 64 -6.24 -0.31 13.03
CA PHE A 64 -7.10 0.08 14.12
C PHE A 64 -6.31 0.99 15.08
N GLY A 65 -6.89 2.13 15.47
CA GLY A 65 -6.27 3.05 16.42
C GLY A 65 -6.61 2.66 17.86
N ILE A 66 -5.60 2.57 18.73
CA ILE A 66 -5.82 2.32 20.18
C ILE A 66 -5.74 3.62 20.97
N LEU A 67 -4.69 4.42 20.73
CA LEU A 67 -4.38 5.62 21.51
C LEU A 67 -4.10 6.80 20.56
N GLY A 68 -5.16 7.28 19.92
CA GLY A 68 -5.10 8.43 19.02
C GLY A 68 -4.32 8.17 17.71
N PRO A 69 -3.87 9.22 17.00
CA PRO A 69 -3.21 9.09 15.70
C PRO A 69 -1.77 8.55 15.78
N SER A 70 -1.16 8.53 16.97
CA SER A 70 0.25 8.16 17.18
C SER A 70 0.48 6.65 17.32
N LEU A 71 -0.40 5.90 18.01
CA LEU A 71 -0.24 4.45 18.17
C LEU A 71 -1.42 3.69 17.55
N ASN A 72 -1.13 2.91 16.51
CA ASN A 72 -2.10 2.05 15.85
C ASN A 72 -1.60 0.61 15.87
N TYR A 73 -2.51 -0.35 15.78
CA TYR A 73 -2.19 -1.72 15.49
C TYR A 73 -2.78 -2.10 14.14
N TYR A 74 -2.18 -3.10 13.51
CA TYR A 74 -2.66 -3.64 12.27
C TYR A 74 -2.66 -5.15 12.34
N LEU A 75 -3.64 -5.73 11.66
CA LEU A 75 -3.74 -7.16 11.45
C LEU A 75 -4.05 -7.40 9.99
N GLY A 76 -3.41 -8.40 9.42
CA GLY A 76 -3.53 -8.69 8.00
C GLY A 76 -3.29 -10.15 7.70
N ALA A 77 -3.60 -10.49 6.46
CA ALA A 77 -3.33 -11.80 5.91
C ALA A 77 -2.93 -11.67 4.43
N GLY A 78 -2.20 -12.64 3.93
CA GLY A 78 -1.76 -12.68 2.56
C GLY A 78 -0.94 -13.92 2.29
N GLY A 79 -0.01 -13.81 1.35
CA GLY A 79 0.85 -14.92 0.98
C GLY A 79 2.20 -14.47 0.49
N HIS A 80 3.15 -15.38 0.59
CA HIS A 80 4.50 -15.19 0.10
C HIS A 80 4.83 -16.22 -0.96
N VAL A 81 5.75 -15.81 -1.82
CA VAL A 81 6.46 -16.67 -2.75
C VAL A 81 7.93 -16.34 -2.64
N GLY A 82 8.77 -17.35 -2.53
CA GLY A 82 10.20 -17.18 -2.45
C GLY A 82 10.93 -18.23 -3.25
N ASN A 83 12.23 -17.99 -3.41
CA ASN A 83 13.12 -18.93 -4.06
C ASN A 83 14.31 -19.16 -3.12
N HIS A 84 14.50 -20.42 -2.77
CA HIS A 84 15.65 -20.89 -2.02
C HIS A 84 16.71 -21.37 -3.01
N LYS A 85 17.96 -20.96 -2.82
CA LYS A 85 19.06 -21.33 -3.74
C LYS A 85 19.27 -22.84 -3.83
N ASP A 86 18.99 -23.56 -2.74
CA ASP A 86 19.27 -24.99 -2.61
C ASP A 86 18.06 -25.89 -2.93
N THR A 87 16.82 -25.41 -2.74
CA THR A 87 15.60 -26.27 -2.75
C THR A 87 14.57 -25.86 -3.81
N GLY A 88 14.69 -24.65 -4.40
CA GLY A 88 13.76 -24.15 -5.43
C GLY A 88 12.70 -23.19 -4.88
N THR A 89 11.59 -23.06 -5.62
CA THR A 89 10.52 -22.10 -5.29
C THR A 89 9.62 -22.62 -4.17
N PHE A 90 9.40 -21.81 -3.15
CA PHE A 90 8.49 -22.08 -2.04
C PHE A 90 7.39 -21.01 -1.98
N GLY A 91 6.27 -21.36 -1.36
CA GLY A 91 5.15 -20.44 -1.20
C GLY A 91 4.23 -20.86 -0.08
N GLY A 92 3.55 -19.87 0.48
CA GLY A 92 2.73 -20.07 1.66
C GLY A 92 1.77 -18.94 1.90
N VAL A 93 1.00 -19.10 2.97
CA VAL A 93 0.10 -18.07 3.48
C VAL A 93 0.69 -17.46 4.73
N ASP A 94 0.50 -16.16 4.88
CA ASP A 94 1.02 -15.39 6.01
C ASP A 94 -0.13 -14.65 6.68
N GLY A 95 -0.20 -14.76 7.99
CA GLY A 95 -0.82 -13.74 8.82
C GLY A 95 0.21 -12.70 9.21
N ILE A 96 -0.25 -11.50 9.51
CA ILE A 96 0.58 -10.47 10.14
C ILE A 96 -0.22 -9.78 11.24
N VAL A 97 0.44 -9.53 12.35
CA VAL A 97 -0.08 -8.69 13.43
C VAL A 97 1.04 -7.80 13.93
N GLY A 98 0.78 -6.51 14.02
CA GLY A 98 1.82 -5.56 14.38
C GLY A 98 1.28 -4.31 15.01
N VAL A 99 2.19 -3.57 15.61
CA VAL A 99 1.95 -2.24 16.14
C VAL A 99 2.76 -1.25 15.32
N GLU A 100 2.12 -0.14 14.94
CA GLU A 100 2.77 1.00 14.32
C GLU A 100 2.70 2.22 15.24
N TYR A 101 3.86 2.87 15.40
CA TYR A 101 4.01 4.14 16.05
C TYR A 101 4.35 5.21 15.01
N LYS A 102 3.41 6.13 14.81
CA LYS A 102 3.56 7.31 13.95
C LYS A 102 4.15 8.43 14.78
N VAL A 103 5.38 8.81 14.46
CA VAL A 103 6.06 9.91 15.15
C VAL A 103 5.40 11.21 14.76
N ALA A 104 4.71 11.84 15.71
CA ALA A 104 4.17 13.19 15.54
C ALA A 104 5.29 14.14 15.08
N LEU A 105 4.97 15.08 14.17
CA LEU A 105 5.91 16.02 13.54
C LEU A 105 6.71 15.47 12.34
N THR A 106 6.99 14.16 12.26
CA THR A 106 7.74 13.58 11.14
C THR A 106 6.87 12.68 10.27
N ARG A 107 7.35 12.34 9.07
CA ARG A 107 6.71 11.37 8.17
C ARG A 107 7.22 9.94 8.41
N LEU A 108 7.84 9.71 9.55
CA LEU A 108 8.41 8.42 9.93
C LEU A 108 7.39 7.61 10.73
N VAL A 109 7.29 6.34 10.37
CA VAL A 109 6.46 5.34 11.00
C VAL A 109 7.38 4.21 11.42
N ILE A 110 7.37 3.90 12.70
CA ILE A 110 8.11 2.78 13.24
C ILE A 110 7.09 1.69 13.49
N SER A 111 7.40 0.46 13.16
CA SER A 111 6.51 -0.66 13.36
C SER A 111 7.26 -1.89 13.81
N ALA A 112 6.65 -2.63 14.71
CA ALA A 112 7.09 -3.94 15.11
C ALA A 112 5.95 -4.91 14.80
N ASP A 113 6.27 -5.96 14.07
CA ASP A 113 5.27 -6.92 13.61
C ASP A 113 5.73 -8.36 13.75
N PHE A 114 4.74 -9.21 13.86
CA PHE A 114 4.86 -10.65 14.00
C PHE A 114 4.09 -11.28 12.85
N LYS A 115 4.78 -12.09 12.04
CA LYS A 115 4.22 -12.67 10.81
C LYS A 115 4.13 -14.19 10.93
N PRO A 116 3.06 -14.76 11.51
CA PRO A 116 2.85 -16.21 11.48
C PRO A 116 2.65 -16.68 10.03
N SER A 117 3.50 -17.58 9.56
CA SER A 117 3.49 -18.08 8.19
C SER A 117 3.34 -19.58 8.17
N ILE A 118 2.45 -20.08 7.30
CA ILE A 118 2.26 -21.51 7.04
C ILE A 118 2.75 -21.79 5.62
N GLU A 119 3.77 -22.63 5.50
CA GLU A 119 4.37 -23.02 4.22
C GLU A 119 3.79 -24.36 3.77
N PHE A 120 3.42 -24.46 2.49
CA PHE A 120 2.95 -25.70 1.90
C PHE A 120 4.09 -26.34 1.10
N GLY A 121 4.56 -27.54 1.51
CA GLY A 121 5.57 -28.31 0.78
C GLY A 121 6.99 -28.30 1.37
N SER A 122 7.14 -27.95 2.64
CA SER A 122 8.41 -27.92 3.38
C SER A 122 8.22 -28.54 4.77
N ASP A 123 9.28 -29.09 5.38
CA ASP A 123 9.23 -29.78 6.69
C ASP A 123 8.75 -28.85 7.84
N ASP A 124 8.96 -27.54 7.71
CA ASP A 124 8.52 -26.53 8.67
C ASP A 124 7.15 -25.96 8.29
N TRP A 125 6.08 -26.62 8.75
CA TRP A 125 4.71 -26.22 8.47
C TRP A 125 4.29 -24.85 9.04
N ALA A 126 4.97 -24.35 10.08
CA ALA A 126 4.64 -23.09 10.74
C ALA A 126 5.90 -22.33 11.19
N ARG A 127 6.09 -21.11 10.68
CA ARG A 127 7.16 -20.19 11.09
C ARG A 127 6.58 -18.93 11.68
N PHE A 128 7.29 -18.37 12.64
CA PHE A 128 6.82 -17.21 13.43
C PHE A 128 7.86 -16.07 13.46
N PRO A 129 8.28 -15.54 12.29
CA PRO A 129 9.23 -14.44 12.25
C PRO A 129 8.65 -13.15 12.87
N THR A 130 9.42 -12.57 13.79
CA THR A 130 9.25 -11.18 14.23
C THR A 130 10.08 -10.26 13.34
N ALA A 131 9.54 -9.11 12.95
CA ALA A 131 10.27 -8.11 12.19
C ALA A 131 10.06 -6.71 12.77
N PHE A 132 11.04 -5.87 12.52
CA PHE A 132 10.99 -4.44 12.81
C PHE A 132 11.10 -3.66 11.52
N SER A 133 10.17 -2.76 11.29
CA SER A 133 10.08 -2.00 10.03
C SER A 133 10.04 -0.51 10.31
N VAL A 134 10.82 0.25 9.55
CA VAL A 134 10.80 1.72 9.57
C VAL A 134 10.32 2.19 8.20
N ARG A 135 9.16 2.82 8.15
CA ARG A 135 8.53 3.32 6.93
C ARG A 135 8.51 4.84 6.90
N TYR A 136 8.70 5.39 5.71
CA TYR A 136 8.55 6.80 5.41
C TYR A 136 7.34 7.03 4.51
N ILE A 137 6.53 8.01 4.87
CA ILE A 137 5.32 8.36 4.12
C ILE A 137 5.70 9.27 2.95
N LEU A 138 5.68 8.70 1.74
CA LEU A 138 6.10 9.36 0.50
C LEU A 138 5.08 10.39 0.03
N ILE A 139 3.80 10.01 -0.06
CA ILE A 139 2.76 10.84 -0.71
C ILE A 139 1.65 11.18 0.28
N LYS A 140 1.58 12.47 0.66
CA LYS A 140 0.35 13.10 1.17
C LYS A 140 -0.49 13.52 -0.04
N GLU A 141 -1.77 13.20 -0.03
CA GLU A 141 -2.68 13.39 -1.16
C GLU A 141 -2.58 14.80 -1.80
N LYS A 142 -2.00 14.87 -3.00
CA LYS A 142 -2.38 15.84 -4.03
C LYS A 142 -3.23 15.11 -5.07
N LYS A 143 -4.35 15.73 -5.45
CA LYS A 143 -5.32 15.26 -6.46
C LYS A 143 -4.71 15.20 -7.86
N THR A 144 -3.76 14.33 -8.12
CA THR A 144 -3.33 14.04 -9.50
C THR A 144 -2.92 12.58 -9.56
N GLY A 145 -3.70 11.79 -10.28
CA GLY A 145 -3.52 10.35 -10.41
C GLY A 145 -2.22 10.05 -11.13
N LEU A 146 -1.39 9.19 -10.54
CA LEU A 146 -0.27 8.51 -11.20
C LEU A 146 -0.70 7.73 -12.46
N LEU A 147 -2.01 7.50 -12.65
CA LEU A 147 -2.58 6.86 -13.84
C LEU A 147 -2.90 7.84 -14.98
N ASP A 148 -2.96 9.14 -14.72
CA ASP A 148 -3.28 10.14 -15.75
C ASP A 148 -2.11 10.34 -16.73
N GLY A 149 -0.87 10.20 -16.24
CA GLY A 149 0.34 10.30 -17.05
C GLY A 149 0.67 9.06 -17.88
N VAL A 150 0.17 7.87 -17.50
CA VAL A 150 0.47 6.60 -18.20
C VAL A 150 -0.61 6.24 -19.22
N PHE A 151 -1.87 6.63 -18.97
CA PHE A 151 -2.98 6.37 -19.89
C PHE A 151 -3.34 7.57 -20.79
N GLY A 152 -2.72 8.74 -20.60
CA GLY A 152 -3.01 9.97 -21.35
C GLY A 152 -2.27 10.14 -22.69
N GLY A 153 -1.82 9.06 -23.33
CA GLY A 153 -0.98 9.15 -24.53
C GLY A 153 -1.30 8.14 -25.63
N LYS A 154 -2.29 8.46 -26.49
CA LYS A 154 -2.23 8.35 -27.98
C LYS A 154 -3.60 8.60 -28.65
N GLU A 155 -3.76 9.83 -29.14
CA GLU A 155 -4.00 10.18 -30.54
C GLU A 155 -5.07 9.41 -31.36
N LYS A 156 -6.08 10.13 -31.87
CA LYS A 156 -6.33 10.21 -33.33
C LYS A 156 -7.24 11.36 -33.74
N SER A 157 -6.60 12.25 -34.50
CA SER A 157 -7.15 13.29 -35.37
C SER A 157 -8.31 12.79 -36.24
N LYS A 158 -9.48 13.45 -36.13
CA LYS A 158 -10.47 13.65 -37.23
C LYS A 158 -11.51 14.67 -36.77
N ALA A 159 -11.36 15.95 -37.14
CA ALA A 159 -12.51 16.81 -37.40
C ALA A 159 -12.13 18.10 -38.13
N LYS A 160 -12.70 18.23 -39.33
CA LYS A 160 -13.10 19.47 -40.01
C LYS A 160 -12.02 20.35 -40.63
N ASP A 161 -11.76 20.06 -41.91
CA ASP A 161 -11.71 21.10 -42.94
C ASP A 161 -12.86 22.11 -42.73
N LYS A 162 -12.51 23.34 -42.35
CA LYS A 162 -13.38 24.51 -42.47
C LYS A 162 -13.02 25.25 -43.75
N PRO A 163 -14.00 25.61 -44.61
CA PRO A 163 -13.74 26.42 -45.78
C PRO A 163 -13.37 27.86 -45.39
N ARG A 164 -12.45 28.43 -46.16
CA ARG A 164 -11.96 29.80 -46.08
C ARG A 164 -13.00 30.82 -46.55
N SER A 165 -13.08 31.88 -45.75
CA SER A 165 -13.21 33.30 -46.09
C SER A 165 -14.34 33.86 -46.97
N SER A 166 -14.91 34.93 -46.41
CA SER A 166 -15.16 36.24 -47.03
C SER A 166 -16.54 36.50 -47.63
N GLY A 167 -17.17 37.58 -47.14
CA GLY A 167 -17.98 38.46 -47.99
C GLY A 167 -19.28 38.98 -47.38
N ARG A 168 -19.36 40.32 -47.30
CA ARG A 168 -20.54 41.21 -47.17
C ARG A 168 -21.20 41.31 -45.78
N ARG A 169 -20.90 42.40 -45.05
CA ARG A 169 -21.47 43.78 -45.10
C ARG A 169 -22.90 43.82 -44.58
N GLY A 170 -23.01 44.37 -43.37
CA GLY A 170 -24.26 44.76 -42.73
C GLY A 170 -25.06 45.74 -43.58
N LEU A 171 -26.35 45.46 -43.63
CA LEU A 171 -27.41 46.25 -44.22
C LEU A 171 -28.35 46.58 -43.05
N PHE A 172 -28.45 47.88 -42.76
CA PHE A 172 -29.57 48.56 -42.08
C PHE A 172 -30.07 47.99 -40.74
N ASP A 173 -29.91 48.76 -39.66
CA ASP A 173 -31.07 49.15 -38.86
C ASP A 173 -30.85 50.53 -38.23
N TRP A 174 -31.95 51.28 -38.19
CA TRP A 174 -32.13 52.70 -37.90
C TRP A 174 -32.25 53.00 -36.41
#